data_AF-A0A4S8RIG5-F1
#
_entry.id   AF-A0A4S8RIG5-F1
#
_cell.length_a   1.000
_cell.length_b   1.000
_cell.length_c   1.000
_cell.angle_alpha   90.00
_cell.angle_beta   90.00
_cell.angle_gamma   90.00
#
_symmetry.space_group_name_H-M   'P 1'
#
loop_
_entity.id
_entity.type
_entity.pdbx_description
1 polymer ?
#
loop_
_entity_poly.entity_id
_entity_poly.type
_entity_poly.pdbx_seq_one_letter_code
_entity_poly.pdbx_strand_id
1 'polypeptide(L)'
;MKKILYVLLTLAVLPSLKSQEEKVFTSPSPNFISLSLQTHNNKLRFGIQDEYFVKADGTYVSSKAENYFEVDKKSSHNRASRHALLELLKIRFKADMFSAMDRNLFTERTQSMFEKDLKSYTAQQHVLALANALSSKSELKRFFCNEKEEDCASIFKEDGYYNEPRNIRSWGGRGASEFQQLRAYTAFVNELLPKLEKWGNSLYPNNTIDGYYVAKTQLGTYSFKDGGYWLHTHQMHQNDFLLRWWELQPSNSAERKLVHPNGSSILLKMSPEKAEAFSENHQTIFLVLDITAFINGLENYRADQLKTTFTLNSPTIMIYSDDSLTQKVGEIDINTMVSKTR
;
A
#
# COMPACT_ATOMS: atom_id res chain seq x y z
N MET A 1 25.75 58.21 26.98
CA MET A 1 26.16 57.08 26.11
C MET A 1 25.40 55.84 26.54
N LYS A 2 24.36 55.45 25.79
CA LYS A 2 23.52 54.26 26.08
C LYS A 2 24.18 53.01 25.47
N LYS A 3 24.47 52.00 26.29
CA LYS A 3 24.92 50.68 25.83
C LYS A 3 23.72 49.92 25.26
N ILE A 4 23.77 49.60 23.97
CA ILE A 4 22.82 48.69 23.32
C ILE A 4 23.36 47.28 23.52
N LEU A 5 22.62 46.45 24.26
CA LEU A 5 22.91 45.04 24.46
C LEU A 5 22.40 44.27 23.23
N TYR A 6 23.31 43.65 22.48
CA TYR A 6 22.95 42.72 21.41
C TYR A 6 22.45 41.42 22.04
N VAL A 7 21.15 41.15 21.93
CA VAL A 7 20.61 39.81 22.19
C VAL A 7 20.76 39.02 20.89
N LEU A 8 21.76 38.14 20.85
CA LEU A 8 21.85 37.10 19.83
C LEU A 8 20.70 36.13 20.07
N LEU A 9 19.65 36.23 19.25
CA LEU A 9 18.63 35.19 19.13
C LEU A 9 19.30 33.99 18.45
N THR A 10 19.69 32.99 19.23
CA THR A 10 20.00 31.67 18.70
C THR A 10 18.69 31.09 18.14
N LEU A 11 18.54 31.09 16.82
CA LEU A 11 17.54 30.26 16.16
C LEU A 11 17.83 28.82 16.56
N ALA A 12 17.03 28.29 17.49
CA ALA A 12 16.91 26.87 17.67
C ALA A 12 16.41 26.30 16.34
N VAL A 13 17.30 25.62 15.61
CA VAL A 13 16.92 24.77 14.50
C VAL A 13 16.06 23.67 15.11
N LEU A 14 14.74 23.84 15.06
CA LEU A 14 13.79 22.77 15.32
C LEU A 14 14.23 21.59 14.45
N PRO A 15 14.36 20.37 15.00
CA PRO A 15 14.60 19.20 14.18
C PRO A 15 13.48 19.16 13.14
N SER A 16 13.86 19.35 11.88
CA SER A 16 12.99 19.14 10.74
C SER A 16 12.36 17.76 10.92
N LEU A 17 11.04 17.70 11.12
CA LEU A 17 10.30 16.47 10.92
C LEU A 17 10.63 16.05 9.49
N LYS A 18 11.50 15.05 9.32
CA LYS A 18 11.65 14.38 8.03
C LYS A 18 10.25 13.89 7.69
N SER A 19 9.59 14.57 6.77
CA SER A 19 8.34 14.11 6.20
C SER A 19 8.59 12.71 5.64
N GLN A 20 7.69 11.76 5.93
CA GLN A 20 7.73 10.43 5.34
C GLN A 20 8.00 10.54 3.83
N GLU A 21 9.05 9.87 3.36
CA GLU A 21 9.43 9.87 1.94
C GLU A 21 8.37 9.15 1.13
N GLU A 22 8.05 9.69 -0.06
CA GLU A 22 7.06 9.10 -0.96
C GLU A 22 7.58 9.09 -2.40
N LYS A 23 7.24 8.03 -3.13
CA LYS A 23 7.44 7.93 -4.57
C LYS A 23 6.14 8.29 -5.27
N VAL A 24 6.21 9.36 -6.08
CA VAL A 24 5.09 9.81 -6.89
C VAL A 24 5.15 9.18 -8.28
N PHE A 25 4.06 8.55 -8.70
CA PHE A 25 3.84 8.11 -10.07
C PHE A 25 2.88 9.10 -10.73
N THR A 26 3.44 9.97 -11.56
CA THR A 26 2.70 11.02 -12.26
C THR A 26 1.64 10.42 -13.17
N SER A 27 0.42 10.93 -13.09
CA SER A 27 -0.66 10.49 -13.97
C SER A 27 -0.39 10.86 -15.44
N PRO A 28 -0.90 10.08 -16.40
CA PRO A 28 -0.67 10.34 -17.83
C PRO A 28 -1.52 11.50 -18.35
N SER A 29 -2.47 12.01 -17.56
CA SER A 29 -3.29 13.19 -17.87
C SER A 29 -4.06 13.66 -16.63
N PRO A 30 -4.59 14.90 -16.62
CA PRO A 30 -5.42 15.42 -15.52
C PRO A 30 -6.69 14.61 -15.21
N ASN A 31 -7.07 13.70 -16.10
CA ASN A 31 -8.24 12.82 -15.95
C ASN A 31 -8.03 11.72 -14.90
N PHE A 32 -6.79 11.56 -14.42
CA PHE A 32 -6.44 10.57 -13.40
C PHE A 32 -5.65 11.19 -12.26
N ILE A 33 -5.78 10.59 -11.08
CA ILE A 33 -4.97 10.94 -9.91
C ILE A 33 -3.53 10.47 -10.11
N SER A 34 -2.56 11.26 -9.66
CA SER A 34 -1.19 10.76 -9.45
C SER A 34 -1.17 9.84 -8.24
N LEU A 35 -0.32 8.82 -8.26
CA LEU A 35 -0.18 7.89 -7.14
C LEU A 35 0.95 8.36 -6.23
N SER A 36 0.75 8.36 -4.93
CA SER A 36 1.81 8.58 -3.94
C SER A 36 1.93 7.37 -3.02
N LEU A 37 3.10 6.73 -3.02
CA LEU A 37 3.37 5.53 -2.24
C LEU A 37 4.53 5.77 -1.29
N GLN A 38 4.43 5.27 -0.07
CA GLN A 38 5.49 5.41 0.91
C GLN A 38 6.78 4.73 0.46
N THR A 39 7.88 5.38 0.77
CA THR A 39 9.22 4.86 0.60
C THR A 39 10.01 4.95 1.89
N HIS A 40 11.08 4.15 1.94
CA HIS A 40 12.15 4.28 2.91
C HIS A 40 13.46 4.20 2.14
N ASN A 41 14.37 5.17 2.31
CA ASN A 41 15.63 5.26 1.55
C ASN A 41 15.41 5.10 0.03
N ASN A 42 14.43 5.83 -0.52
CA ASN A 42 14.02 5.79 -1.95
C ASN A 42 13.52 4.43 -2.49
N LYS A 43 13.34 3.40 -1.65
CA LYS A 43 12.75 2.11 -2.03
C LYS A 43 11.29 2.03 -1.57
N LEU A 44 10.42 1.38 -2.33
CA LEU A 44 9.01 1.26 -1.96
C LEU A 44 8.84 0.52 -0.64
N ARG A 45 7.88 0.97 0.16
CA ARG A 45 7.53 0.35 1.42
C ARG A 45 6.36 -0.61 1.24
N PHE A 46 6.60 -1.87 1.58
CA PHE A 46 5.63 -2.95 1.62
C PHE A 46 5.36 -3.37 3.06
N GLY A 47 4.30 -4.15 3.27
CA GLY A 47 3.83 -4.52 4.60
C GLY A 47 3.16 -3.34 5.31
N ILE A 48 3.45 -3.19 6.60
CA ILE A 48 2.92 -2.12 7.43
C ILE A 48 3.33 -0.76 6.88
N GLN A 49 2.34 0.11 6.67
CA GLN A 49 2.55 1.51 6.29
C GLN A 49 2.57 2.40 7.54
N ASP A 50 3.15 3.59 7.42
CA ASP A 50 2.94 4.69 8.35
C ASP A 50 1.48 5.18 8.19
N GLU A 51 0.73 5.21 9.28
CA GLU A 51 -0.66 5.67 9.25
C GLU A 51 -0.77 7.20 9.23
N TYR A 52 0.34 7.90 9.45
CA TYR A 52 0.53 9.35 9.59
C TYR A 52 -0.10 9.96 10.85
N PHE A 53 -0.81 9.17 11.64
CA PHE A 53 -1.50 9.62 12.86
C PHE A 53 -0.65 9.46 14.13
N VAL A 54 0.49 8.79 14.08
CA VAL A 54 1.39 8.66 15.23
C VAL A 54 2.46 9.76 15.16
N LYS A 55 2.62 10.50 16.25
CA LYS A 55 3.65 11.53 16.39
C LYS A 55 4.96 10.91 16.86
N ALA A 56 6.05 11.68 16.75
CA ALA A 56 7.38 11.25 17.20
C ALA A 56 7.47 10.88 18.70
N ASP A 57 6.55 11.41 19.52
CA ASP A 57 6.44 11.09 20.95
C ASP A 57 5.55 9.86 21.23
N GLY A 58 5.09 9.16 20.19
CA GLY A 58 4.21 8.00 20.28
C GLY A 58 2.74 8.33 20.52
N THR A 59 2.38 9.60 20.66
CA THR A 59 0.97 10.02 20.82
C THR A 59 0.26 10.12 19.48
N TYR A 60 -1.08 9.99 19.50
CA TYR A 60 -1.89 10.10 18.29
C TYR A 60 -2.27 11.56 17.97
N VAL A 61 -2.39 11.86 16.68
CA VAL A 61 -3.00 13.10 16.18
C VAL A 61 -4.50 13.08 16.53
N SER A 62 -4.90 13.98 17.42
CA SER A 62 -6.29 14.13 17.85
C SER A 62 -7.18 14.57 16.69
N SER A 63 -8.43 14.08 16.65
CA SER A 63 -9.44 14.53 15.69
C SER A 63 -9.80 16.02 15.81
N LYS A 64 -9.41 16.67 16.92
CA LYS A 64 -9.59 18.11 17.15
C LYS A 64 -8.35 18.93 16.78
N ALA A 65 -7.26 18.29 16.37
CA ALA A 65 -6.05 19.01 15.98
C ALA A 65 -6.26 19.73 14.65
N GLU A 66 -5.70 20.94 14.51
CA GLU A 66 -5.84 21.76 13.29
C GLU A 66 -5.36 21.04 12.03
N ASN A 67 -4.33 20.20 12.16
CA ASN A 67 -3.74 19.45 11.04
C ASN A 67 -4.39 18.07 10.79
N TYR A 68 -5.42 17.67 11.55
CA TYR A 68 -6.00 16.33 11.46
C TYR A 68 -6.50 15.99 10.04
N PHE A 69 -7.21 16.92 9.40
CA PHE A 69 -7.76 16.70 8.06
C PHE A 69 -6.68 16.55 6.98
N GLU A 70 -5.55 17.24 7.12
CA GLU A 70 -4.43 17.09 6.18
C GLU A 70 -3.75 15.72 6.34
N VAL A 71 -3.62 15.24 7.57
CA VAL A 71 -3.16 13.88 7.86
C VAL A 71 -4.13 12.84 7.29
N ASP A 72 -5.44 13.02 7.48
CA ASP A 72 -6.45 12.08 6.98
C ASP A 72 -6.50 12.05 5.44
N LYS A 73 -6.44 13.21 4.77
CA LYS A 73 -6.32 13.29 3.31
C LYS A 73 -5.07 12.56 2.81
N LYS A 74 -3.91 12.76 3.45
CA LYS A 74 -2.66 12.08 3.11
C LYS A 74 -2.79 10.56 3.27
N SER A 75 -3.37 10.12 4.38
CA SER A 75 -3.66 8.71 4.67
C SER A 75 -4.62 8.11 3.63
N SER A 76 -5.67 8.85 3.25
CA SER A 76 -6.61 8.48 2.19
C SER A 76 -5.92 8.35 0.83
N HIS A 77 -5.02 9.27 0.49
CA HIS A 77 -4.28 9.25 -0.78
C HIS A 77 -3.36 8.04 -0.86
N ASN A 78 -2.62 7.72 0.21
CA ASN A 78 -1.78 6.54 0.27
C ASN A 78 -2.61 5.25 0.08
N ARG A 79 -3.75 5.11 0.79
CA ARG A 79 -4.65 3.95 0.62
C ARG A 79 -5.16 3.80 -0.81
N ALA A 80 -5.61 4.89 -1.43
CA ALA A 80 -6.10 4.86 -2.81
C ALA A 80 -4.98 4.56 -3.81
N SER A 81 -3.82 5.20 -3.65
CA SER A 81 -2.64 5.03 -4.51
C SER A 81 -2.15 3.58 -4.52
N ARG A 82 -2.13 2.94 -3.35
CA ARG A 82 -1.77 1.54 -3.18
C ARG A 82 -2.67 0.64 -4.01
N HIS A 83 -3.99 0.76 -3.83
CA HIS A 83 -4.94 -0.04 -4.60
C HIS A 83 -4.86 0.24 -6.12
N ALA A 84 -4.80 1.52 -6.49
CA ALA A 84 -4.70 1.95 -7.88
C ALA A 84 -3.45 1.39 -8.58
N LEU A 85 -2.30 1.33 -7.89
CA LEU A 85 -1.10 0.70 -8.44
C LEU A 85 -1.33 -0.79 -8.74
N LEU A 86 -2.01 -1.53 -7.86
CA LEU A 86 -2.32 -2.95 -8.09
C LEU A 86 -3.14 -3.15 -9.35
N GLU A 87 -4.20 -2.37 -9.50
CA GLU A 87 -5.11 -2.49 -10.64
C GLU A 87 -4.40 -2.14 -11.95
N LEU A 88 -3.48 -1.17 -11.94
CA LEU A 88 -2.60 -0.87 -13.08
C LEU A 88 -1.64 -2.01 -13.39
N LEU A 89 -1.00 -2.61 -12.39
CA LEU A 89 -0.04 -3.70 -12.57
C LEU A 89 -0.68 -4.95 -13.18
N LYS A 90 -1.96 -5.21 -12.85
CA LYS A 90 -2.75 -6.32 -13.40
C LYS A 90 -3.00 -6.22 -14.91
N ILE A 91 -2.99 -5.01 -15.49
CA ILE A 91 -3.37 -4.79 -16.90
C ILE A 91 -2.59 -5.70 -17.85
N ARG A 92 -1.27 -5.77 -17.70
CA ARG A 92 -0.39 -6.55 -18.60
C ARG A 92 -0.72 -8.04 -18.60
N PHE A 93 -1.19 -8.56 -17.47
CA PHE A 93 -1.52 -9.97 -17.28
C PHE A 93 -2.96 -10.30 -17.69
N LYS A 94 -3.74 -9.30 -18.11
CA LYS A 94 -5.10 -9.44 -18.62
C LYS A 94 -5.21 -9.02 -20.10
N ALA A 95 -4.09 -8.92 -20.81
CA ALA A 95 -4.07 -8.41 -22.18
C ALA A 95 -4.98 -9.19 -23.14
N ASP A 96 -5.08 -10.52 -22.96
CA ASP A 96 -5.99 -11.37 -23.74
C ASP A 96 -7.46 -11.07 -23.42
N MET A 97 -7.79 -10.82 -22.14
CA MET A 97 -9.13 -10.43 -21.71
C MET A 97 -9.52 -9.06 -22.27
N PHE A 98 -8.64 -8.07 -22.20
CA PHE A 98 -8.86 -6.74 -22.78
C PHE A 98 -9.03 -6.76 -24.30
N SER A 99 -8.33 -7.69 -24.97
CA SER A 99 -8.47 -7.89 -26.42
C SER A 99 -9.82 -8.52 -26.79
N ALA A 100 -10.36 -9.39 -25.93
CA ALA A 100 -11.66 -10.01 -26.13
C ALA A 100 -12.85 -9.15 -25.65
N MET A 101 -12.57 -8.05 -24.94
CA MET A 101 -13.58 -7.18 -24.33
C MET A 101 -14.47 -6.53 -25.39
N ASP A 102 -15.78 -6.71 -25.26
CA ASP A 102 -16.76 -5.91 -25.97
C ASP A 102 -16.70 -4.47 -25.41
N ARG A 103 -16.39 -3.51 -26.28
CA ARG A 103 -16.23 -2.09 -25.93
C ARG A 103 -17.50 -1.27 -26.12
N ASN A 104 -18.52 -1.85 -26.74
CA ASN A 104 -19.73 -1.17 -27.17
C ASN A 104 -20.95 -1.62 -26.37
N LEU A 105 -20.94 -2.82 -25.79
CA LEU A 105 -22.03 -3.40 -25.02
C LEU A 105 -21.53 -4.07 -23.75
N PHE A 106 -22.37 -4.07 -22.71
CA PHE A 106 -22.10 -4.86 -21.52
C PHE A 106 -22.24 -6.36 -21.85
N THR A 107 -21.26 -7.15 -21.42
CA THR A 107 -21.37 -8.60 -21.50
C THR A 107 -22.23 -9.10 -20.34
N GLU A 108 -23.35 -9.74 -20.66
CA GLU A 108 -24.23 -10.31 -19.65
C GLU A 108 -23.62 -11.55 -19.00
N ARG A 109 -23.70 -11.62 -17.67
CA ARG A 109 -23.23 -12.78 -16.92
C ARG A 109 -24.29 -13.88 -16.94
N THR A 110 -23.94 -15.04 -17.46
CA THR A 110 -24.77 -16.25 -17.42
C THR A 110 -24.06 -17.38 -16.67
N GLN A 111 -24.78 -18.47 -16.35
CA GLN A 111 -24.19 -19.63 -15.67
C GLN A 111 -23.21 -20.41 -16.56
N SER A 112 -23.37 -20.33 -17.88
CA SER A 112 -22.54 -21.02 -18.87
C SER A 112 -22.14 -20.03 -19.94
N MET A 113 -20.92 -19.52 -19.82
CA MET A 113 -20.35 -18.53 -20.75
C MET A 113 -19.30 -19.20 -21.61
N PHE A 114 -19.26 -18.85 -22.90
CA PHE A 114 -18.11 -19.16 -23.74
C PHE A 114 -16.88 -18.40 -23.24
N GLU A 115 -15.69 -18.94 -23.52
CA GLU A 115 -14.42 -18.34 -23.05
C GLU A 115 -14.29 -16.86 -23.41
N LYS A 116 -14.69 -16.48 -24.62
CA LYS A 116 -14.66 -15.10 -25.10
C LYS A 116 -15.54 -14.18 -24.25
N ASP A 117 -16.76 -14.59 -23.94
CA ASP A 117 -17.70 -13.79 -23.15
C ASP A 117 -17.24 -13.69 -21.70
N LEU A 118 -16.70 -14.78 -21.15
CA LEU A 118 -16.12 -14.78 -19.81
C LEU A 118 -14.96 -13.78 -19.70
N LYS A 119 -14.05 -13.80 -20.69
CA LYS A 119 -12.94 -12.85 -20.80
C LYS A 119 -13.44 -11.41 -20.91
N SER A 120 -14.45 -11.18 -21.76
CA SER A 120 -15.04 -9.85 -21.93
C SER A 120 -15.65 -9.33 -20.63
N TYR A 121 -16.49 -10.13 -19.96
CA TYR A 121 -17.09 -9.77 -18.68
C TYR A 121 -16.02 -9.45 -17.62
N THR A 122 -14.98 -10.29 -17.50
CA THR A 122 -13.88 -10.05 -16.54
C THR A 122 -13.11 -8.77 -16.86
N ALA A 123 -12.83 -8.49 -18.13
CA ALA A 123 -12.19 -7.24 -18.53
C ALA A 123 -13.07 -6.04 -18.18
N GLN A 124 -14.38 -6.09 -18.42
CA GLN A 124 -15.32 -5.02 -18.07
C GLN A 124 -15.37 -4.76 -16.55
N GLN A 125 -15.34 -5.81 -15.71
CA GLN A 125 -15.23 -5.66 -14.25
C GLN A 125 -13.91 -4.99 -13.84
N HIS A 126 -12.81 -5.35 -14.50
CA HIS A 126 -11.51 -4.73 -14.25
C HIS A 126 -11.48 -3.26 -14.68
N VAL A 127 -12.08 -2.92 -15.82
CA VAL A 127 -12.23 -1.51 -16.27
C VAL A 127 -13.01 -0.70 -15.25
N LEU A 128 -14.10 -1.26 -14.69
CA LEU A 128 -14.88 -0.60 -13.65
C LEU A 128 -14.05 -0.32 -12.39
N ALA A 129 -13.24 -1.30 -11.96
CA ALA A 129 -12.34 -1.14 -10.82
C ALA A 129 -11.27 -0.07 -11.09
N LEU A 130 -10.60 -0.13 -12.25
CA LEU A 130 -9.61 0.87 -12.69
C LEU A 130 -10.20 2.29 -12.68
N ALA A 131 -11.38 2.46 -13.28
CA ALA A 131 -12.04 3.75 -13.36
C ALA A 131 -12.38 4.31 -11.97
N ASN A 132 -12.92 3.49 -11.07
CA ASN A 132 -13.21 3.90 -9.70
C ASN A 132 -11.95 4.22 -8.88
N ALA A 133 -10.82 3.57 -9.16
CA ALA A 133 -9.58 3.74 -8.41
C ALA A 133 -8.73 4.91 -8.89
N LEU A 134 -8.75 5.22 -10.20
CA LEU A 134 -7.77 6.11 -10.84
C LEU A 134 -8.36 7.43 -11.32
N SER A 135 -9.65 7.50 -11.60
CA SER A 135 -10.25 8.71 -12.14
C SER A 135 -10.09 9.90 -11.20
N SER A 136 -9.79 11.06 -11.76
CA SER A 136 -9.88 12.32 -11.03
C SER A 136 -11.32 12.57 -10.56
N LYS A 137 -11.51 13.47 -9.60
CA LYS A 137 -12.83 13.79 -9.07
C LYS A 137 -13.81 14.26 -10.15
N SER A 138 -13.33 15.00 -11.17
CA SER A 138 -14.17 15.42 -12.30
C SER A 138 -14.65 14.24 -13.13
N GLU A 139 -13.75 13.29 -13.45
CA GLU A 139 -14.13 12.09 -14.19
C GLU A 139 -14.99 11.15 -13.36
N LEU A 140 -14.74 11.05 -12.05
CA LEU A 140 -15.59 10.26 -11.16
C LEU A 140 -17.03 10.78 -11.17
N LYS A 141 -17.22 12.12 -11.11
CA LYS A 141 -18.54 12.73 -11.25
C LYS A 141 -19.15 12.46 -12.64
N ARG A 142 -18.36 12.58 -13.71
CA ARG A 142 -18.81 12.35 -15.09
C ARG A 142 -19.31 10.92 -15.32
N PHE A 143 -18.63 9.92 -14.78
CA PHE A 143 -18.92 8.51 -15.09
C PHE A 143 -19.72 7.76 -14.03
N PHE A 144 -19.73 8.24 -12.78
CA PHE A 144 -20.34 7.52 -11.66
C PHE A 144 -21.37 8.35 -10.88
N CYS A 145 -21.82 9.47 -11.45
CA CYS A 145 -22.85 10.31 -10.86
C CYS A 145 -24.10 10.41 -11.74
N ASN A 146 -25.26 10.30 -11.10
CA ASN A 146 -26.54 10.53 -11.73
C ASN A 146 -27.09 11.86 -11.22
N GLU A 147 -27.03 12.91 -12.05
CA GLU A 147 -27.47 14.27 -11.67
C GLU A 147 -28.96 14.36 -11.28
N LYS A 148 -29.76 13.36 -11.65
CA LYS A 148 -31.18 13.27 -11.25
C LYS A 148 -31.35 12.89 -9.78
N GLU A 149 -30.33 12.32 -9.16
CA GLU A 149 -30.25 12.09 -7.72
C GLU A 149 -29.51 13.30 -7.11
N GLU A 150 -30.12 13.99 -6.15
CA GLU A 150 -29.57 15.24 -5.56
C GLU A 150 -28.21 15.06 -4.85
N ASP A 151 -27.72 13.82 -4.72
CA ASP A 151 -26.62 13.45 -3.82
C ASP A 151 -25.22 13.47 -4.47
N CYS A 152 -25.12 13.90 -5.74
CA CYS A 152 -23.87 13.90 -6.50
C CYS A 152 -22.72 14.67 -5.82
N ALA A 153 -23.02 15.77 -5.13
CA ALA A 153 -22.01 16.58 -4.47
C ALA A 153 -21.56 15.99 -3.11
N SER A 154 -22.42 15.25 -2.42
CA SER A 154 -22.10 14.69 -1.09
C SER A 154 -21.29 13.39 -1.22
N ILE A 155 -21.56 12.60 -2.26
CA ILE A 155 -20.92 11.30 -2.52
C ILE A 155 -19.44 11.45 -2.90
N PHE A 156 -19.08 12.56 -3.55
CA PHE A 156 -17.70 12.91 -3.90
C PHE A 156 -17.23 14.05 -2.99
N LYS A 157 -16.83 13.66 -1.76
CA LYS A 157 -16.33 14.50 -0.65
C LYS A 157 -15.38 15.64 -1.07
N GLU A 158 -15.11 16.56 -0.14
CA GLU A 158 -14.17 17.68 -0.25
C GLU A 158 -12.86 17.36 -1.00
N ASP A 159 -12.25 18.39 -1.59
CA ASP A 159 -10.99 18.25 -2.32
C ASP A 159 -9.88 17.67 -1.42
N GLY A 160 -9.13 16.71 -1.98
CA GLY A 160 -8.06 15.98 -1.28
C GLY A 160 -8.45 14.60 -0.73
N TYR A 161 -9.74 14.23 -0.73
CA TYR A 161 -10.17 12.86 -0.45
C TYR A 161 -10.26 12.02 -1.72
N TYR A 162 -9.82 10.77 -1.62
CA TYR A 162 -9.77 9.83 -2.73
C TYR A 162 -10.80 8.71 -2.54
N ASN A 163 -11.20 8.07 -3.63
CA ASN A 163 -12.18 6.99 -3.53
C ASN A 163 -11.61 5.81 -2.72
N GLU A 164 -12.41 5.28 -1.80
CA GLU A 164 -12.03 4.08 -1.09
C GLU A 164 -12.12 2.86 -2.02
N PRO A 165 -11.09 1.99 -2.05
CA PRO A 165 -11.06 0.81 -2.91
C PRO A 165 -12.27 -0.13 -2.81
N ARG A 166 -12.94 -0.15 -1.64
CA ARG A 166 -14.10 -1.02 -1.39
C ARG A 166 -15.41 -0.43 -1.91
N ASN A 167 -15.43 0.85 -2.29
CA ASN A 167 -16.61 1.54 -2.76
C ASN A 167 -16.58 1.66 -4.30
N ILE A 168 -16.79 0.51 -4.96
CA ILE A 168 -16.93 0.46 -6.42
C ILE A 168 -18.33 0.94 -6.78
N ARG A 169 -18.41 2.10 -7.43
CA ARG A 169 -19.67 2.65 -7.94
C ARG A 169 -19.95 2.09 -9.32
N SER A 170 -21.22 1.83 -9.62
CA SER A 170 -21.68 1.44 -10.96
C SER A 170 -21.62 2.62 -11.93
N TRP A 171 -21.40 2.32 -13.21
CA TRP A 171 -21.49 3.30 -14.30
C TRP A 171 -22.78 4.12 -14.23
N GLY A 172 -22.70 5.41 -14.57
CA GLY A 172 -23.82 6.35 -14.51
C GLY A 172 -24.28 6.73 -13.10
N GLY A 173 -23.79 6.06 -12.05
CA GLY A 173 -24.20 6.29 -10.66
C GLY A 173 -25.51 5.62 -10.25
N ARG A 174 -25.93 5.87 -9.01
CA ARG A 174 -27.15 5.29 -8.43
C ARG A 174 -28.38 5.70 -9.25
N GLY A 175 -29.28 4.76 -9.51
CA GLY A 175 -30.52 5.01 -10.24
C GLY A 175 -30.35 5.28 -11.75
N ALA A 176 -29.15 5.10 -12.31
CA ALA A 176 -28.92 5.29 -13.73
C ALA A 176 -29.65 4.23 -14.57
N SER A 177 -30.34 4.68 -15.62
CA SER A 177 -30.91 3.80 -16.65
C SER A 177 -29.81 3.07 -17.44
N GLU A 178 -30.14 1.93 -18.04
CA GLU A 178 -29.22 1.15 -18.88
C GLU A 178 -28.52 1.99 -19.96
N PHE A 179 -29.21 2.95 -20.57
CA PHE A 179 -28.64 3.87 -21.55
C PHE A 179 -27.61 4.83 -20.93
N GLN A 180 -27.83 5.30 -19.70
CA GLN A 180 -26.86 6.15 -18.99
C GLN A 180 -25.62 5.35 -18.61
N GLN A 181 -25.81 4.12 -18.10
CA GLN A 181 -24.72 3.22 -17.74
C GLN A 181 -23.86 2.90 -18.97
N LEU A 182 -24.50 2.54 -20.08
CA LEU A 182 -23.81 2.19 -21.31
C LEU A 182 -23.02 3.37 -21.87
N ARG A 183 -23.62 4.57 -21.94
CA ARG A 183 -22.92 5.78 -22.41
C ARG A 183 -21.67 6.08 -21.57
N ALA A 184 -21.78 6.00 -20.24
CA ALA A 184 -20.65 6.24 -19.34
C ALA A 184 -19.54 5.20 -19.56
N TYR A 185 -19.89 3.92 -19.65
CA TYR A 185 -18.96 2.84 -19.94
C TYR A 185 -18.25 3.02 -21.29
N THR A 186 -19.00 3.20 -22.37
CA THR A 186 -18.42 3.32 -23.72
C THR A 186 -17.53 4.56 -23.84
N ALA A 187 -17.93 5.67 -23.21
CA ALA A 187 -17.12 6.89 -23.21
C ALA A 187 -15.80 6.66 -22.45
N PHE A 188 -15.82 6.05 -21.27
CA PHE A 188 -14.61 5.72 -20.53
C PHE A 188 -13.68 4.79 -21.31
N VAL A 189 -14.24 3.70 -21.87
CA VAL A 189 -13.47 2.70 -22.62
C VAL A 189 -12.81 3.28 -23.86
N ASN A 190 -13.47 4.20 -24.55
CA ASN A 190 -12.93 4.78 -25.78
C ASN A 190 -11.95 5.94 -25.48
N GLU A 191 -12.24 6.77 -24.48
CA GLU A 191 -11.46 7.99 -24.22
C GLU A 191 -10.31 7.79 -23.22
N LEU A 192 -10.52 6.99 -22.18
CA LEU A 192 -9.66 6.94 -20.99
C LEU A 192 -8.91 5.61 -20.83
N LEU A 193 -9.56 4.48 -21.12
CA LEU A 193 -8.92 3.17 -20.95
C LEU A 193 -7.59 3.02 -21.72
N PRO A 194 -7.44 3.47 -22.99
CA PRO A 194 -6.17 3.33 -23.71
C PRO A 194 -5.00 4.04 -23.01
N LYS A 195 -5.29 5.15 -22.32
CA LYS A 195 -4.28 5.90 -21.53
C LYS A 195 -3.85 5.10 -20.29
N LEU A 196 -4.81 4.45 -19.63
CA LEU A 196 -4.53 3.57 -18.49
C LEU A 196 -3.78 2.31 -18.91
N GLU A 197 -4.14 1.69 -20.03
CA GLU A 197 -3.42 0.53 -20.58
C GLU A 197 -1.96 0.87 -20.86
N LYS A 198 -1.71 2.01 -21.51
CA LYS A 198 -0.35 2.49 -21.75
C LYS A 198 0.41 2.77 -20.44
N TRP A 199 -0.25 3.36 -19.45
CA TRP A 199 0.37 3.65 -18.16
C TRP A 199 0.69 2.38 -17.36
N GLY A 200 -0.25 1.45 -17.24
CA GLY A 200 -0.03 0.19 -16.51
C GLY A 200 1.08 -0.67 -17.11
N ASN A 201 1.22 -0.66 -18.44
CA ASN A 201 2.28 -1.36 -19.15
C ASN A 201 3.67 -0.69 -19.04
N SER A 202 3.74 0.62 -18.73
CA SER A 202 5.02 1.32 -18.56
C SER A 202 5.60 1.19 -17.15
N LEU A 203 4.76 0.87 -16.16
CA LEU A 203 5.18 0.67 -14.78
C LEU A 203 5.95 -0.65 -14.66
N TYR A 204 7.16 -0.64 -14.08
CA TYR A 204 7.92 -1.86 -13.78
C TYR A 204 7.98 -2.88 -14.93
N PRO A 205 8.53 -2.52 -16.11
CA PRO A 205 8.47 -3.35 -17.32
C PRO A 205 9.14 -4.72 -17.15
N ASN A 206 10.12 -4.83 -16.25
CA ASN A 206 10.82 -6.07 -15.94
C ASN A 206 10.08 -6.95 -14.91
N ASN A 207 8.89 -6.54 -14.46
CA ASN A 207 8.11 -7.19 -13.40
C ASN A 207 8.85 -7.32 -12.06
N THR A 208 9.84 -6.46 -11.82
CA THR A 208 10.59 -6.42 -10.56
C THR A 208 10.36 -5.11 -9.83
N ILE A 209 10.24 -5.17 -8.51
CA ILE A 209 10.09 -4.00 -7.65
C ILE A 209 10.99 -4.12 -6.43
N ASP A 210 11.96 -3.22 -6.32
CA ASP A 210 12.79 -3.11 -5.12
C ASP A 210 12.05 -2.35 -4.03
N GLY A 211 12.15 -2.86 -2.81
CA GLY A 211 11.44 -2.31 -1.67
C GLY A 211 11.95 -2.81 -0.33
N TYR A 212 11.31 -2.31 0.72
CA TYR A 212 11.44 -2.84 2.06
C TYR A 212 10.12 -3.49 2.47
N TYR A 213 10.19 -4.73 2.94
CA TYR A 213 9.06 -5.35 3.64
C TYR A 213 9.11 -4.97 5.12
N VAL A 214 8.02 -4.38 5.61
CA VAL A 214 7.90 -3.89 6.98
C VAL A 214 6.87 -4.71 7.73
N ALA A 215 7.28 -5.37 8.81
CA ALA A 215 6.38 -6.08 9.71
C ALA A 215 6.39 -5.41 11.09
N LYS A 216 5.26 -5.48 11.79
CA LYS A 216 5.11 -4.99 13.17
C LYS A 216 5.11 -6.18 14.12
N THR A 217 5.86 -6.09 15.22
CA THR A 217 5.82 -7.08 16.30
C THR A 217 5.86 -6.39 17.65
N GLN A 218 5.29 -7.04 18.65
CA GLN A 218 5.43 -6.62 20.04
C GLN A 218 6.67 -7.26 20.66
N LEU A 219 7.26 -6.60 21.65
CA LEU A 219 8.21 -7.23 22.54
C LEU A 219 7.49 -8.27 23.41
N GLY A 220 8.04 -9.48 23.46
CA GLY A 220 7.62 -10.48 24.43
C GLY A 220 8.25 -10.25 25.81
N THR A 221 8.14 -11.25 26.68
CA THR A 221 8.88 -11.26 27.96
C THR A 221 10.37 -11.51 27.72
N TYR A 222 11.23 -10.83 28.47
CA TYR A 222 12.67 -11.06 28.44
C TYR A 222 13.00 -12.48 28.92
N SER A 223 13.77 -13.22 28.13
CA SER A 223 14.31 -14.52 28.51
C SER A 223 15.71 -14.33 29.09
N PHE A 224 15.84 -14.40 30.42
CA PHE A 224 17.16 -14.40 31.07
C PHE A 224 18.01 -15.60 30.67
N LYS A 225 17.38 -16.74 30.37
CA LYS A 225 18.06 -17.94 29.88
C LYS A 225 18.71 -17.72 28.51
N ASP A 226 17.98 -17.08 27.60
CA ASP A 226 18.44 -16.88 26.22
C ASP A 226 19.14 -15.52 26.01
N GLY A 227 19.05 -14.62 26.99
CA GLY A 227 19.66 -13.29 26.96
C GLY A 227 19.01 -12.33 25.97
N GLY A 228 17.67 -12.25 25.93
CA GLY A 228 16.97 -11.40 24.97
C GLY A 228 15.46 -11.53 24.92
N TYR A 229 14.85 -10.84 23.96
CA TYR A 229 13.41 -10.87 23.69
C TYR A 229 13.09 -11.80 22.53
N TRP A 230 12.12 -12.71 22.72
CA TRP A 230 11.59 -13.52 21.62
C TRP A 230 10.58 -12.71 20.83
N LEU A 231 10.91 -12.38 19.58
CA LEU A 231 10.06 -11.66 18.66
C LEU A 231 9.23 -12.65 17.85
N HIS A 232 7.91 -12.51 17.88
CA HIS A 232 7.05 -13.39 17.12
C HIS A 232 6.93 -12.95 15.67
N THR A 233 7.40 -13.77 14.74
CA THR A 233 7.35 -13.43 13.30
C THR A 233 6.05 -13.82 12.62
N HIS A 234 5.10 -14.47 13.32
CA HIS A 234 3.75 -14.69 12.79
C HIS A 234 3.04 -13.36 12.47
N GLN A 235 3.41 -12.25 13.09
CA GLN A 235 2.83 -10.94 12.72
C GLN A 235 3.31 -10.44 11.35
N MET A 236 4.27 -11.12 10.70
CA MET A 236 4.54 -10.92 9.27
C MET A 236 3.35 -11.37 8.38
N HIS A 237 2.31 -12.03 8.93
CA HIS A 237 1.09 -12.43 8.21
C HIS A 237 0.14 -11.29 7.82
N GLN A 238 0.47 -10.02 8.09
CA GLN A 238 -0.46 -8.92 7.85
C GLN A 238 -0.72 -8.64 6.35
N ASN A 239 -1.96 -8.24 6.06
CA ASN A 239 -2.43 -7.92 4.72
C ASN A 239 -1.94 -6.54 4.28
N ASP A 240 -0.97 -6.50 3.36
CA ASP A 240 -0.62 -5.29 2.64
C ASP A 240 -1.24 -5.25 1.23
N PHE A 241 -1.07 -4.11 0.55
CA PHE A 241 -1.66 -3.83 -0.75
C PHE A 241 -1.09 -4.70 -1.87
N LEU A 242 0.24 -4.82 -1.97
CA LEU A 242 0.89 -5.59 -3.04
C LEU A 242 1.47 -6.92 -2.54
N LEU A 243 2.10 -6.88 -1.38
CA LEU A 243 2.98 -7.95 -0.92
C LEU A 243 2.53 -8.42 0.45
N ARG A 244 2.00 -9.64 0.54
CA ARG A 244 1.73 -10.29 1.82
C ARG A 244 2.78 -11.34 2.04
N TRP A 245 3.58 -11.24 3.10
CA TRP A 245 4.72 -12.16 3.29
C TRP A 245 4.35 -13.64 3.23
N TRP A 246 3.16 -14.03 3.67
CA TRP A 246 2.73 -15.42 3.67
C TRP A 246 2.26 -15.94 2.30
N GLU A 247 1.78 -15.05 1.42
CA GLU A 247 1.48 -15.36 0.01
C GLU A 247 2.75 -15.25 -0.85
N LEU A 248 3.64 -14.36 -0.44
CA LEU A 248 4.98 -14.20 -0.99
C LEU A 248 5.81 -15.44 -0.72
N GLN A 249 6.14 -16.18 -1.77
CA GLN A 249 6.94 -17.39 -1.62
C GLN A 249 8.44 -17.03 -1.52
N PRO A 250 9.11 -17.41 -0.42
CA PRO A 250 10.56 -17.30 -0.31
C PRO A 250 11.29 -18.07 -1.41
N SER A 251 12.34 -17.47 -1.96
CA SER A 251 13.20 -18.05 -2.99
C SER A 251 14.12 -19.14 -2.43
N ASN A 252 14.51 -19.07 -1.15
CA ASN A 252 15.48 -19.98 -0.55
C ASN A 252 15.11 -20.43 0.88
N SER A 253 15.85 -21.41 1.39
CA SER A 253 15.60 -22.03 2.70
C SER A 253 15.89 -21.11 3.89
N ALA A 254 16.80 -20.14 3.77
CA ALA A 254 17.11 -19.19 4.85
C ALA A 254 15.94 -18.23 5.06
N GLU A 255 15.35 -17.73 3.97
CA GLU A 255 14.14 -16.90 3.99
C GLU A 255 12.93 -17.65 4.58
N ARG A 256 12.79 -18.95 4.34
CA ARG A 256 11.75 -19.79 4.97
C ARG A 256 11.86 -19.88 6.49
N LYS A 257 13.05 -19.62 7.08
CA LYS A 257 13.20 -19.61 8.55
C LYS A 257 12.46 -18.43 9.20
N LEU A 258 12.14 -17.39 8.44
CA LEU A 258 11.45 -16.21 8.95
C LEU A 258 9.98 -16.46 9.23
N VAL A 259 9.35 -17.40 8.53
CA VAL A 259 7.93 -17.73 8.72
C VAL A 259 7.70 -19.22 8.60
N HIS A 260 7.22 -19.81 9.69
CA HIS A 260 6.72 -21.17 9.74
C HIS A 260 5.19 -21.19 9.87
N PRO A 261 4.45 -22.11 9.22
CA PRO A 261 2.99 -22.20 9.33
C PRO A 261 2.46 -22.32 10.76
N ASN A 262 3.23 -22.96 11.65
CA ASN A 262 2.88 -23.10 13.07
C ASN A 262 3.32 -21.89 13.94
N GLY A 263 3.91 -20.87 13.31
CA GLY A 263 4.54 -19.75 13.98
C GLY A 263 6.02 -19.98 14.26
N SER A 264 6.79 -18.91 14.14
CA SER A 264 8.22 -18.84 14.44
C SER A 264 8.53 -17.63 15.30
N SER A 265 9.61 -17.73 16.06
CA SER A 265 10.16 -16.60 16.82
C SER A 265 11.65 -16.47 16.58
N ILE A 266 12.11 -15.23 16.52
CA ILE A 266 13.53 -14.87 16.43
C ILE A 266 13.97 -14.17 17.71
N LEU A 267 15.19 -14.41 18.17
CA LEU A 267 15.71 -13.82 19.39
C LEU A 267 16.38 -12.48 19.11
N LEU A 268 15.87 -11.40 19.69
CA LEU A 268 16.58 -10.13 19.81
C LEU A 268 17.46 -10.17 21.06
N LYS A 269 18.75 -10.46 20.86
CA LYS A 269 19.72 -10.50 21.96
C LYS A 269 19.97 -9.12 22.53
N MET A 270 19.92 -9.01 23.86
CA MET A 270 20.12 -7.76 24.59
C MET A 270 20.50 -8.09 26.04
N SER A 271 21.46 -7.39 26.63
CA SER A 271 21.80 -7.60 28.05
C SER A 271 20.63 -7.14 28.95
N PRO A 272 20.49 -7.69 30.17
CA PRO A 272 19.38 -7.33 31.06
C PRO A 272 19.25 -5.82 31.31
N GLU A 273 20.38 -5.13 31.50
CA GLU A 273 20.41 -3.69 31.80
C GLU A 273 19.93 -2.86 30.60
N LYS A 274 20.32 -3.27 29.39
CA LYS A 274 19.82 -2.65 28.16
C LYS A 274 18.36 -2.99 27.92
N ALA A 275 17.94 -4.20 28.25
CA ALA A 275 16.60 -4.72 28.02
C ALA A 275 15.54 -3.99 28.84
N GLU A 276 15.84 -3.65 30.09
CA GLU A 276 14.97 -2.85 30.97
C GLU A 276 14.67 -1.49 30.33
N ALA A 277 15.71 -0.67 30.11
CA ALA A 277 15.58 0.65 29.49
C ALA A 277 14.96 0.61 28.09
N PHE A 278 15.22 -0.46 27.32
CA PHE A 278 14.63 -0.63 26.00
C PHE A 278 13.11 -0.87 26.07
N SER A 279 12.66 -1.74 26.98
CA SER A 279 11.25 -2.12 27.11
C SER A 279 10.36 -1.03 27.71
N GLU A 280 10.91 -0.14 28.52
CA GLU A 280 10.19 1.03 29.06
C GLU A 280 9.76 1.99 27.95
N ASN A 281 10.56 2.08 26.89
CA ASN A 281 10.36 3.03 25.80
C ASN A 281 9.75 2.40 24.54
N HIS A 282 9.89 1.08 24.35
CA HIS A 282 9.54 0.43 23.08
C HIS A 282 8.79 -0.88 23.32
N GLN A 283 7.46 -0.85 23.35
CA GLN A 283 6.64 -2.07 23.42
C GLN A 283 6.37 -2.68 22.04
N THR A 284 6.38 -1.85 21.01
CA THR A 284 6.20 -2.23 19.61
C THR A 284 7.47 -1.91 18.86
N ILE A 285 7.86 -2.81 17.97
CA ILE A 285 9.00 -2.61 17.06
C ILE A 285 8.62 -3.04 15.64
N PHE A 286 9.39 -2.56 14.68
CA PHE A 286 9.20 -2.80 13.26
C PHE A 286 10.40 -3.54 12.70
N LEU A 287 10.15 -4.67 12.04
CA LEU A 287 11.13 -5.48 11.35
C LEU A 287 11.13 -5.10 9.88
N VAL A 288 12.28 -4.68 9.36
CA VAL A 288 12.43 -4.16 8.01
C VAL A 288 13.42 -5.04 7.24
N LEU A 289 12.94 -5.63 6.14
CA LEU A 289 13.73 -6.51 5.27
C LEU A 289 13.89 -5.87 3.90
N ASP A 290 15.12 -5.79 3.40
CA ASP A 290 15.40 -5.34 2.03
C ASP A 290 15.06 -6.47 1.04
N ILE A 291 14.12 -6.22 0.14
CA ILE A 291 13.60 -7.23 -0.80
C ILE A 291 13.56 -6.73 -2.23
N THR A 292 13.63 -7.68 -3.15
CA THR A 292 13.17 -7.51 -4.53
C THR A 292 11.96 -8.41 -4.74
N ALA A 293 10.83 -7.80 -5.10
CA ALA A 293 9.60 -8.49 -5.42
C ALA A 293 9.49 -8.75 -6.92
N PHE A 294 8.96 -9.91 -7.28
CA PHE A 294 8.74 -10.36 -8.66
C PHE A 294 7.25 -10.56 -8.90
N ILE A 295 6.73 -9.97 -9.97
CA ILE A 295 5.32 -10.09 -10.36
C ILE A 295 5.20 -11.15 -11.45
N ASN A 296 4.70 -12.33 -11.08
CA ASN A 296 4.75 -13.55 -11.88
C ASN A 296 3.40 -13.90 -12.53
N GLY A 297 2.52 -12.93 -12.72
CA GLY A 297 1.20 -13.12 -13.31
C GLY A 297 0.05 -12.89 -12.34
N LEU A 298 -1.04 -13.61 -12.57
CA LEU A 298 -2.23 -13.61 -11.71
C LEU A 298 -2.35 -14.97 -11.01
N GLU A 299 -2.79 -14.93 -9.76
CA GLU A 299 -3.31 -16.11 -9.07
C GLU A 299 -4.57 -16.61 -9.78
N ASN A 300 -4.92 -17.89 -9.56
CA ASN A 300 -6.06 -18.57 -10.21
C ASN A 300 -7.29 -17.66 -10.37
N TYR A 301 -7.95 -17.76 -11.52
CA TYR A 301 -9.03 -16.87 -12.02
C TYR A 301 -10.07 -16.36 -10.99
N ARG A 302 -10.35 -17.11 -9.92
CA ARG A 302 -11.30 -16.72 -8.87
C ARG A 302 -10.78 -15.67 -7.89
N ALA A 303 -9.47 -15.53 -7.72
CA ALA A 303 -8.87 -14.61 -6.75
C ALA A 303 -8.60 -13.22 -7.33
N ASP A 304 -8.34 -13.13 -8.65
CA ASP A 304 -7.93 -11.90 -9.34
C ASP A 304 -6.83 -11.11 -8.60
N GLN A 305 -5.86 -11.86 -8.07
CA GLN A 305 -4.74 -11.32 -7.30
C GLN A 305 -3.45 -11.43 -8.13
N LEU A 306 -2.52 -10.50 -7.93
CA LEU A 306 -1.19 -10.61 -8.53
C LEU A 306 -0.44 -11.76 -7.84
N LYS A 307 0.11 -12.67 -8.63
CA LYS A 307 1.04 -13.68 -8.15
C LYS A 307 2.39 -13.03 -7.92
N THR A 308 2.86 -13.03 -6.68
CA THR A 308 4.13 -12.37 -6.31
C THR A 308 5.07 -13.29 -5.55
N THR A 309 6.37 -13.19 -5.83
CA THR A 309 7.45 -13.83 -5.06
C THR A 309 8.47 -12.77 -4.67
N PHE A 310 9.42 -13.11 -3.79
CA PHE A 310 10.50 -12.19 -3.42
C PHE A 310 11.80 -12.90 -3.13
N THR A 311 12.87 -12.11 -3.13
CA THR A 311 14.20 -12.47 -2.63
C THR A 311 14.65 -11.43 -1.63
N LEU A 312 15.43 -11.82 -0.63
CA LEU A 312 16.13 -10.88 0.23
C LEU A 312 17.36 -10.34 -0.48
N ASN A 313 17.51 -9.01 -0.48
CA ASN A 313 18.72 -8.34 -0.95
C ASN A 313 19.82 -8.31 0.11
N SER A 314 19.45 -8.51 1.38
CA SER A 314 20.35 -8.53 2.52
C SER A 314 19.89 -9.59 3.53
N PRO A 315 20.81 -10.32 4.17
CA PRO A 315 20.48 -11.22 5.28
C PRO A 315 20.17 -10.45 6.58
N THR A 316 20.26 -9.13 6.59
CA THR A 316 20.03 -8.31 7.80
C THR A 316 18.57 -7.87 7.90
N ILE A 317 17.92 -8.21 9.01
CA ILE A 317 16.66 -7.62 9.46
C ILE A 317 17.00 -6.36 10.25
N MET A 318 16.56 -5.20 9.78
CA MET A 318 16.70 -3.95 10.54
C MET A 318 15.52 -3.80 11.50
N ILE A 319 15.78 -3.29 12.70
CA ILE A 319 14.78 -3.08 13.73
C ILE A 319 14.62 -1.59 13.99
N TYR A 320 13.38 -1.12 13.92
CA TYR A 320 12.98 0.26 14.20
C TYR A 320 12.00 0.31 15.36
N SER A 321 12.01 1.40 16.13
CA SER A 321 11.06 1.63 17.23
C SER A 321 9.79 2.35 16.79
N ASP A 322 9.81 3.04 15.66
CA ASP A 322 8.71 3.84 15.13
C ASP A 322 8.21 3.34 13.77
N ASP A 323 6.94 3.60 13.46
CA ASP A 323 6.33 3.21 12.19
C ASP A 323 6.81 4.07 11.02
N SER A 324 7.35 5.26 11.26
CA SER A 324 7.98 6.11 10.24
C SER A 324 9.40 5.64 9.86
N LEU A 325 9.92 4.60 10.52
CA LEU A 325 11.25 4.02 10.30
C LEU A 325 12.40 5.03 10.43
N THR A 326 12.29 5.96 11.38
CA THR A 326 13.28 7.02 11.61
C THR A 326 14.29 6.65 12.69
N GLN A 327 13.91 5.82 13.65
CA GLN A 327 14.72 5.43 14.80
C GLN A 327 15.10 3.95 14.71
N LYS A 328 16.26 3.68 14.11
CA LYS A 328 16.83 2.34 14.07
C LYS A 328 17.40 1.97 15.43
N VAL A 329 16.97 0.85 15.99
CA VAL A 329 17.31 0.39 17.34
C VAL A 329 18.08 -0.93 17.38
N GLY A 330 18.20 -1.62 16.24
CA GLY A 330 18.96 -2.86 16.18
C GLY A 330 18.97 -3.51 14.80
N GLU A 331 19.67 -4.64 14.73
CA GLU A 331 19.79 -5.49 13.56
C GLU A 331 19.87 -6.97 13.98
N ILE A 332 19.33 -7.87 13.15
CA ILE A 332 19.48 -9.32 13.30
C ILE A 332 19.95 -9.88 11.96
N ASP A 333 21.05 -10.63 11.97
CA ASP A 333 21.52 -11.39 10.79
C ASP A 333 20.82 -12.75 10.73
N ILE A 334 20.08 -13.00 9.65
CA ILE A 334 19.30 -14.22 9.40
C ILE A 334 20.18 -15.48 9.35
N ASN A 335 21.45 -15.35 8.95
CA ASN A 335 22.35 -16.50 8.85
C ASN A 335 22.76 -17.02 10.22
N THR A 336 22.85 -16.13 11.21
CA THR A 336 23.32 -16.42 12.57
C THR A 336 22.22 -16.31 13.62
N MET A 337 21.00 -15.95 13.22
CA MET A 337 19.88 -15.76 14.15
C MET A 337 19.53 -17.03 14.91
N VAL A 338 19.21 -16.87 16.19
CA VAL A 338 18.58 -17.93 16.97
C VAL A 338 17.08 -17.85 16.71
N SER A 339 16.51 -18.95 16.21
CA SER A 339 15.08 -19.08 15.94
C SER A 339 14.53 -20.31 16.63
N LYS A 340 13.23 -20.27 16.95
CA LYS A 340 12.48 -21.45 17.39
C LYS A 340 11.15 -21.51 16.67
N THR A 341 10.76 -22.72 16.33
CA THR A 341 9.44 -23.04 15.79
C THR A 341 8.53 -23.41 16.94
N ARG A 342 7.26 -23.02 16.89
CA ARG A 342 6.28 -23.39 17.91
C ARG A 342 5.89 -24.86 17.80
#